data_AF-A0A1V5A4R1-F1
#
_entry.id   AF-A0A1V5A4R1-F1
#
_cell.length_a   1.000
_cell.length_b   1.000
_cell.length_c   1.000
_cell.angle_alpha   90.00
_cell.angle_beta   90.00
_cell.angle_gamma   90.00
#
_symmetry.space_group_name_H-M   'P 1'
#
loop_
_entity.id
_entity.type
_entity.pdbx_description
1 polymer ?
#
loop_
_entity_poly.entity_id
_entity_poly.type
_entity_poly.pdbx_seq_one_letter_code
_entity_poly.pdbx_strand_id
1 'polypeptide(L)'
;MYFVAQLLIMALSRYREFAADRGSAYLTGRPADLISALEKISGRMDRVPAEQKRVVESANAFFIIPALSGSTLMELFSTHPPLEKRIAALEKVEMEMRGY
;
A
#
# COMPACT_ATOMS: atom_id res chain seq x y z
N MET A 1 25.06 19.86 2.96
CA MET A 1 24.55 19.41 4.27
C MET A 1 23.04 19.08 4.29
N TYR A 2 22.20 19.71 3.46
CA TYR A 2 20.73 19.47 3.41
C TYR A 2 20.29 18.08 2.93
N PHE A 3 21.10 17.41 2.11
CA PHE A 3 20.78 16.10 1.56
C PHE A 3 20.58 15.02 2.64
N VAL A 4 21.39 15.06 3.71
CA VAL A 4 21.28 14.11 4.82
C VAL A 4 19.95 14.29 5.56
N ALA A 5 19.55 15.54 5.81
CA ALA A 5 18.27 15.84 6.45
C ALA A 5 17.07 15.36 5.59
N GLN A 6 17.13 15.55 4.28
CA GLN A 6 16.10 15.04 3.36
C GLN A 6 15.99 13.51 3.42
N LEU A 7 17.11 12.80 3.39
CA LEU A 7 17.13 11.34 3.50
C LEU A 7 16.53 10.85 4.83
N LEU A 8 16.84 11.53 5.94
CA LEU A 8 16.28 11.23 7.25
C LEU A 8 14.76 11.50 7.32
N ILE A 9 14.29 12.62 6.76
CA ILE A 9 12.85 12.94 6.71
C ILE A 9 12.10 11.88 5.90
N MET A 10 12.64 11.48 4.74
CA MET A 10 12.03 10.42 3.94
C MET A 10 12.02 9.06 4.66
N ALA A 11 13.10 8.73 5.38
CA ALA A 11 13.15 7.52 6.20
C ALA A 11 12.11 7.55 7.32
N LEU A 12 11.97 8.69 8.01
CA LEU A 12 10.98 8.88 9.06
C LEU A 12 9.55 8.82 8.51
N SER A 13 9.29 9.41 7.35
CA SER A 13 7.99 9.33 6.66
C SER A 13 7.60 7.86 6.39
N ARG A 14 8.53 7.08 5.81
CA ARG A 14 8.31 5.65 5.56
C ARG A 14 8.07 4.86 6.85
N TYR A 15 8.82 5.14 7.90
CA TYR A 15 8.62 4.50 9.20
C TYR A 15 7.22 4.76 9.76
N ARG A 16 6.75 6.01 9.68
CA ARG A 16 5.42 6.39 10.14
C ARG A 16 4.31 5.69 9.35
N GLU A 17 4.49 5.52 8.03
CA GLU A 17 3.53 4.78 7.20
C GLU A 17 3.40 3.32 7.67
N PHE A 18 4.52 2.61 7.88
CA PHE A 18 4.48 1.24 8.37
C PHE A 18 3.89 1.13 9.78
N ALA A 19 4.17 2.10 10.66
CA ALA A 19 3.59 2.15 11.98
C ALA A 19 2.07 2.37 11.94
N ALA A 20 1.59 3.21 11.01
CA ALA A 20 0.17 3.44 10.79
C ALA A 20 -0.54 2.19 10.24
N ASP A 21 0.06 1.51 9.25
CA ASP A 21 -0.47 0.26 8.69
C ASP A 21 -0.61 -0.82 9.78
N ARG A 22 0.46 -1.04 10.55
CA ARG A 22 0.43 -2.00 11.66
C ARG A 22 -0.57 -1.61 12.74
N GLY A 23 -0.56 -0.35 13.17
CA GLY A 23 -1.46 0.15 14.22
C GLY A 23 -2.93 0.01 13.81
N SER A 24 -3.26 0.34 12.57
CA SER A 24 -4.61 0.18 12.03
C SER A 24 -5.01 -1.28 11.87
N ALA A 25 -4.10 -2.17 11.47
CA ALA A 25 -4.36 -3.61 11.42
C ALA A 25 -4.73 -4.19 12.80
N TYR A 26 -3.99 -3.83 13.85
CA TYR A 26 -4.33 -4.26 15.21
C TYR A 26 -5.62 -3.61 15.74
N LEU A 27 -5.87 -2.35 15.40
CA LEU A 27 -7.07 -1.64 15.84
C LEU A 27 -8.34 -2.19 15.18
N THR A 28 -8.27 -2.54 13.89
CA THR A 28 -9.42 -3.07 13.14
C THR A 28 -9.57 -4.58 13.30
N GLY A 29 -8.49 -5.27 13.67
CA GLY A 29 -8.46 -6.73 13.72
C GLY A 29 -8.46 -7.38 12.34
N ARG A 30 -8.29 -6.61 11.25
CA ARG A 30 -8.53 -7.07 9.87
C ARG A 30 -7.41 -6.66 8.90
N PRO A 31 -6.19 -7.21 9.05
CA PRO A 31 -5.07 -6.90 8.16
C PRO A 31 -5.35 -7.22 6.68
N ALA A 32 -6.10 -8.29 6.37
CA ALA A 32 -6.46 -8.66 5.00
C ALA A 32 -7.33 -7.60 4.29
N ASP A 33 -8.25 -6.96 5.02
CA ASP A 33 -9.10 -5.89 4.48
C ASP A 33 -8.25 -4.67 4.12
N LEU A 34 -7.22 -4.36 4.94
CA LEU A 34 -6.27 -3.29 4.67
C LEU A 34 -5.43 -3.58 3.43
N ILE A 35 -4.95 -4.82 3.26
CA ILE A 35 -4.23 -5.24 2.05
C ILE A 35 -5.13 -5.05 0.81
N SER A 36 -6.37 -5.54 0.85
CA SER A 36 -7.32 -5.39 -0.25
C SER A 36 -7.61 -3.92 -0.58
N ALA A 37 -7.74 -3.06 0.44
CA ALA A 37 -7.92 -1.63 0.25
C ALA A 37 -6.70 -0.98 -0.42
N LEU A 38 -5.49 -1.31 0.04
CA LEU A 38 -4.24 -0.80 -0.52
C LEU A 38 -4.07 -1.17 -2.00
N GLU A 39 -4.38 -2.41 -2.38
CA GLU A 39 -4.35 -2.86 -3.78
C GLU A 39 -5.35 -2.11 -4.66
N LYS A 40 -6.55 -1.83 -4.14
CA LYS A 40 -7.59 -1.07 -4.85
C LYS A 40 -7.16 0.38 -5.08
N ILE A 41 -6.66 1.07 -4.05
CA ILE A 41 -6.28 2.49 -4.17
C ILE A 41 -4.98 2.69 -4.95
N SER A 42 -4.10 1.69 -5.00
CA SER A 42 -2.84 1.78 -5.75
C SER A 42 -3.02 1.61 -7.26
N GLY A 43 -4.25 1.41 -7.74
CA GLY A 43 -4.54 1.16 -9.16
C GLY A 43 -4.01 -0.18 -9.68
N ARG A 44 -3.53 -1.08 -8.80
CA ARG A 44 -3.08 -2.43 -9.18
C ARG A 44 -4.25 -3.39 -9.11
N MET A 45 -5.12 -3.33 -10.11
CA MET A 45 -6.26 -4.23 -10.25
C MET A 45 -5.89 -5.64 -10.74
N ASP A 46 -4.64 -5.87 -11.14
CA ASP A 46 -4.17 -7.14 -11.69
C ASP A 46 -4.19 -8.30 -10.68
N ARG A 47 -4.25 -8.00 -9.36
CA ARG A 47 -4.25 -8.99 -8.27
C ARG A 47 -5.60 -9.17 -7.57
N VAL A 48 -6.63 -8.42 -7.95
CA VAL A 48 -7.98 -8.54 -7.36
C VAL A 48 -8.65 -9.84 -7.84
N PRO A 49 -9.24 -10.66 -6.95
CA PRO A 49 -9.98 -11.87 -7.33
C PRO A 49 -11.04 -11.58 -8.40
N ALA A 50 -11.11 -12.46 -9.41
CA ALA A 50 -11.85 -12.24 -10.66
C ALA A 50 -13.34 -11.88 -10.48
N GLU A 51 -13.94 -12.26 -9.35
CA GLU A 51 -15.35 -12.00 -9.01
C GLU A 51 -15.69 -10.51 -8.85
N GLN A 52 -14.73 -9.66 -8.45
CA GLN A 52 -14.96 -8.22 -8.26
C GLN A 52 -14.60 -7.36 -9.49
N LYS A 53 -14.02 -7.94 -10.55
CA LYS A 53 -13.60 -7.20 -11.75
C LYS A 53 -14.75 -6.52 -12.49
N ARG A 54 -15.92 -7.18 -12.55
CA ARG A 54 -17.09 -6.68 -13.28
C ARG A 54 -17.69 -5.40 -12.69
N VAL A 55 -17.54 -5.19 -11.38
CA VAL A 55 -18.09 -4.00 -10.69
C VAL A 55 -17.21 -2.77 -10.89
N VAL A 56 -15.93 -2.96 -11.20
CA VAL A 56 -14.95 -1.86 -11.32
C VAL A 56 -14.68 -1.47 -12.79
N GLU A 57 -14.91 -2.37 -13.75
CA GLU A 57 -14.88 -2.01 -15.19
C GLU A 57 -15.84 -0.87 -15.56
N SER A 58 -17.02 -0.83 -14.94
CA SER A 58 -17.97 0.27 -15.13
C SER A 58 -17.48 1.60 -14.56
N ALA A 59 -16.60 1.58 -13.55
CA ALA A 59 -16.02 2.78 -12.94
C ALA A 59 -14.84 3.37 -13.75
N ASN A 60 -14.15 2.54 -14.55
CA ASN A 60 -13.08 3.00 -15.46
C ASN A 60 -13.59 3.93 -16.56
N ALA A 61 -14.85 3.78 -16.99
CA ALA A 61 -15.49 4.69 -17.94
C ALA A 61 -15.61 6.14 -17.41
N PHE A 62 -15.50 6.33 -16.09
CA PHE A 62 -15.65 7.63 -15.42
C PHE A 62 -14.32 8.27 -15.00
N PHE A 63 -13.16 7.77 -15.45
CA PHE A 63 -11.84 8.34 -15.14
C PHE A 63 -11.51 8.46 -13.63
N ILE A 64 -12.08 7.59 -12.80
CA ILE A 64 -11.90 7.64 -11.35
C ILE A 64 -10.49 7.16 -10.91
N ILE A 65 -9.76 6.38 -11.74
CA ILE A 65 -8.46 5.78 -11.38
C ILE A 65 -7.43 5.96 -12.52
N PRO A 66 -6.20 6.46 -12.26
CA PRO A 66 -5.17 6.63 -13.29
C PRO A 66 -4.40 5.32 -13.56
N ALA A 67 -4.38 4.92 -14.82
CA ALA A 67 -3.80 3.66 -15.32
C ALA A 67 -2.31 3.77 -15.72
N LEU A 68 -1.43 4.29 -14.85
CA LEU A 68 0.01 4.37 -15.15
C LEU A 68 0.86 3.93 -13.96
N SER A 69 1.29 2.67 -13.96
CA SER A 69 2.30 2.14 -13.05
C SER A 69 3.69 2.34 -13.67
N GLY A 70 4.58 3.11 -13.03
CA GLY A 70 5.88 3.46 -13.63
C GLY A 70 7.03 3.73 -12.65
N SER A 71 8.07 2.88 -12.76
CA SER A 71 9.51 3.11 -12.52
C SER A 71 10.07 3.13 -11.08
N THR A 72 11.11 2.32 -10.87
CA THR A 72 11.94 2.18 -9.66
C THR A 72 12.67 3.48 -9.25
N LEU A 73 12.85 4.43 -10.17
CA LEU A 73 13.39 5.76 -9.84
C LEU A 73 12.34 6.63 -9.11
N MET A 74 11.05 6.42 -9.37
CA MET A 74 9.96 7.07 -8.62
C MET A 74 9.92 6.56 -7.16
N GLU A 75 10.34 5.32 -6.89
CA GLU A 75 10.38 4.75 -5.53
C GLU A 75 11.37 5.46 -4.61
N LEU A 76 12.47 5.98 -5.16
CA LEU A 76 13.48 6.72 -4.39
C LEU A 76 13.05 8.15 -4.05
N PHE A 77 12.14 8.73 -4.84
CA PHE A 77 11.56 10.06 -4.61
C PHE A 77 10.15 10.03 -4.00
N SER A 78 9.56 8.84 -3.85
CA SER A 78 8.29 8.66 -3.17
C SER A 78 8.43 8.94 -1.68
N THR A 79 7.54 9.78 -1.15
CA THR A 79 7.41 10.03 0.30
C THR A 79 6.84 8.83 1.05
N HIS A 80 6.34 7.82 0.33
CA HIS A 80 5.75 6.59 0.86
C HIS A 80 6.54 5.36 0.40
N PRO A 81 6.58 4.29 1.22
CA PRO A 81 7.19 3.03 0.83
C PRO A 81 6.43 2.38 -0.34
N PRO A 82 7.11 1.60 -1.19
CA PRO A 82 6.46 0.82 -2.24
C PRO A 82 5.32 -0.05 -1.69
N LEU A 83 4.25 -0.19 -2.48
CA LEU A 83 3.05 -0.94 -2.10
C LEU A 83 3.37 -2.36 -1.63
N GLU A 84 4.23 -3.06 -2.35
CA GLU A 84 4.61 -4.45 -2.07
C GLU A 84 5.23 -4.59 -0.68
N LYS A 85 6.02 -3.60 -0.25
CA LYS A 85 6.62 -3.61 1.08
C LYS A 85 5.57 -3.40 2.16
N ARG A 86 4.52 -2.61 1.89
CA ARG A 86 3.40 -2.42 2.81
C ARG A 86 2.55 -3.69 2.92
N ILE A 87 2.24 -4.33 1.79
CA ILE A 87 1.52 -5.61 1.75
C ILE A 87 2.29 -6.67 2.54
N ALA A 88 3.58 -6.87 2.25
CA ALA A 88 4.39 -7.85 2.97
C ALA A 88 4.47 -7.58 4.49
N ALA A 89 4.49 -6.31 4.90
CA ALA A 89 4.45 -5.95 6.32
C ALA A 89 3.10 -6.27 6.97
N LEU A 90 1.99 -6.05 6.25
CA LEU A 90 0.64 -6.39 6.73
C LEU A 90 0.40 -7.90 6.76
N GLU A 91 0.91 -8.67 5.79
CA GLU A 91 0.88 -10.13 5.80
C GLU A 91 1.62 -10.68 7.02
N LYS A 92 2.75 -10.08 7.39
CA LYS A 92 3.47 -10.43 8.61
C LYS A 92 2.62 -10.17 9.87
N VAL A 93 1.97 -9.01 9.95
CA VAL A 93 1.07 -8.68 11.06
C VAL A 93 -0.10 -9.66 11.12
N GLU A 94 -0.64 -10.06 9.96
CA GLU A 94 -1.68 -11.07 9.89
C GLU A 94 -1.23 -12.43 10.43
N MET A 95 -0.03 -12.89 10.06
CA MET A 95 0.55 -14.12 10.60
C MET A 95 0.72 -14.05 12.12
N GLU A 96 1.29 -12.94 12.62
CA GLU A 96 1.49 -12.70 14.07
C GLU A 96 0.15 -12.72 14.82
N MET A 97 -0.90 -12.09 14.27
CA MET A 97 -2.24 -12.08 14.86
C MET A 97 -2.93 -13.45 14.83
N ARG A 98 -2.64 -14.27 13.81
CA ARG A 98 -3.13 -15.65 13.70
C ARG A 98 -2.36 -16.64 14.57
N GLY A 99 -1.28 -16.21 15.22
CA GLY A 99 -0.47 -17.04 16.12
C GLY A 99 0.51 -17.97 15.42
N TYR A 100 0.90 -17.65 14.18
CA TYR A 100 2.00 -18.30 13.44
C TYR A 100 3.31 -17.57 13.68
#